data_AF-A0A3D1BH54-F1
#
_entry.id   AF-A0A3D1BH54-F1
#
_cell.length_a   1.000
_cell.length_b   1.000
_cell.length_c   1.000
_cell.angle_alpha   90.00
_cell.angle_beta   90.00
_cell.angle_gamma   90.00
#
_symmetry.space_group_name_H-M   'P 1'
#
loop_
_entity.id
_entity.type
_entity.pdbx_description
1 polymer ?
#
loop_
_entity_poly.entity_id
_entity_poly.type
_entity_poly.pdbx_seq_one_letter_code
_entity_poly.pdbx_strand_id
1 'polypeptide(L)'
;RIADLAGPDGHRLEKLTELPAAEWRKELLQIKGLGPWSCDMFGMFGLGDLDMFSAGDLGLRNAMVASLGMGAIEKPAAFELRACRWKPYRTVASLHLWKSLDSQPK
;
A
#
# COMPACT_ATOMS: atom_id res chain seq x y z
N ARG A 1 -2.48 -21.97 2.66
CA ARG A 1 -1.15 -21.37 2.41
C ARG A 1 -1.25 -20.46 1.19
N ILE A 2 -0.35 -19.50 0.98
CA ILE A 2 -0.38 -18.63 -0.22
C ILE A 2 -0.43 -19.45 -1.52
N ALA A 3 0.22 -20.61 -1.56
CA ALA A 3 0.18 -21.56 -2.67
C ALA A 3 -1.23 -22.06 -3.04
N ASP A 4 -2.13 -22.17 -2.06
CA ASP A 4 -3.51 -22.63 -2.30
C ASP A 4 -4.37 -21.53 -2.96
N LEU A 5 -3.86 -20.29 -3.00
CA LEU A 5 -4.56 -19.12 -3.52
C LEU A 5 -4.43 -18.93 -5.02
N ALA A 6 -3.45 -19.56 -5.66
CA ALA A 6 -3.47 -19.75 -7.10
C ALA A 6 -4.70 -20.57 -7.51
N GLY A 7 -5.21 -21.43 -6.62
CA GLY A 7 -6.04 -22.56 -7.03
C GLY A 7 -5.18 -23.58 -7.80
N PRO A 8 -5.75 -24.73 -8.18
CA PRO A 8 -5.04 -25.71 -9.01
C PRO A 8 -4.52 -25.13 -10.34
N ASP A 9 -5.08 -24.01 -10.80
CA ASP A 9 -4.83 -23.43 -12.14
C ASP A 9 -4.32 -21.98 -12.14
N GLY A 10 -4.06 -21.32 -11.01
CA GLY A 10 -3.62 -19.90 -10.95
C GLY A 10 -4.73 -18.83 -11.04
N HIS A 11 -5.93 -19.19 -11.48
CA HIS A 11 -7.01 -18.25 -11.84
C HIS A 11 -7.62 -17.41 -10.71
N ARG A 12 -7.40 -17.74 -9.43
CA ARG A 12 -8.02 -16.98 -8.32
C ARG A 12 -7.36 -15.60 -8.14
N LEU A 13 -6.10 -15.42 -8.55
CA LEU A 13 -5.43 -14.11 -8.53
C LEU A 13 -5.91 -13.19 -9.65
N GLU A 14 -6.20 -13.74 -10.84
CA GLU A 14 -6.74 -12.96 -11.97
C GLU A 14 -8.07 -12.31 -11.59
N LYS A 15 -8.93 -13.05 -10.88
CA LYS A 15 -10.21 -12.53 -10.38
C LYS A 15 -10.07 -11.36 -9.40
N LEU A 16 -8.94 -11.24 -8.69
CA LEU A 16 -8.72 -10.10 -7.77
C LEU A 16 -8.60 -8.77 -8.51
N THR A 17 -8.12 -8.79 -9.77
CA THR A 17 -7.98 -7.57 -10.59
C THR A 17 -9.33 -6.99 -11.04
N GLU A 18 -10.37 -7.82 -11.03
CA GLU A 18 -11.74 -7.42 -11.40
C GLU A 18 -12.56 -6.93 -10.20
N LEU A 19 -12.05 -7.14 -8.97
CA LEU A 19 -12.75 -6.75 -7.75
C LEU A 19 -12.48 -5.29 -7.36
N PRO A 20 -13.46 -4.59 -6.78
CA PRO A 20 -13.23 -3.30 -6.15
C PRO A 20 -12.18 -3.38 -5.03
N ALA A 21 -11.52 -2.25 -4.75
CA ALA A 21 -10.42 -2.16 -3.79
C ALA A 21 -10.74 -2.73 -2.39
N ALA A 22 -11.96 -2.47 -1.91
CA ALA A 22 -12.41 -2.93 -0.61
C ALA A 22 -12.59 -4.45 -0.53
N GLU A 23 -12.84 -5.12 -1.66
CA GLU A 23 -13.14 -6.55 -1.71
C GLU A 23 -11.87 -7.40 -1.87
N TRP A 24 -10.98 -7.05 -2.81
CA TRP A 24 -9.72 -7.79 -2.95
C TRP A 24 -8.88 -7.74 -1.67
N ARG A 25 -8.93 -6.61 -0.94
CA ARG A 25 -8.16 -6.45 0.31
C ARG A 25 -8.68 -7.36 1.42
N LYS A 26 -10.00 -7.54 1.53
CA LYS A 26 -10.59 -8.47 2.51
C LYS A 26 -10.17 -9.91 2.23
N GLU A 27 -10.22 -10.32 0.97
CA GLU A 27 -9.79 -11.66 0.52
C GLU A 27 -8.33 -11.93 0.89
N LEU A 28 -7.43 -10.98 0.62
CA LEU A 28 -6.01 -11.13 0.94
C LEU A 28 -5.74 -11.19 2.45
N LEU A 29 -6.48 -10.42 3.26
CA LEU A 29 -6.32 -10.41 4.72
C LEU A 29 -6.74 -11.73 5.39
N GLN A 30 -7.56 -12.56 4.75
CA GLN A 30 -7.88 -13.90 5.27
C GLN A 30 -6.72 -14.89 5.16
N ILE A 31 -5.67 -14.53 4.41
CA ILE A 31 -4.55 -15.43 4.14
C ILE A 31 -3.57 -15.35 5.30
N LYS A 32 -3.42 -16.47 6.03
CA LYS A 32 -2.42 -16.60 7.09
C LYS A 32 -1.02 -16.23 6.55
N GLY A 33 -0.44 -15.17 7.13
CA GLY A 33 0.87 -14.64 6.75
C GLY A 33 0.83 -13.32 5.97
N LEU A 34 -0.33 -12.89 5.47
CA LEU A 34 -0.50 -11.57 4.85
C LEU A 34 -1.12 -10.60 5.85
N GLY A 35 -0.32 -9.64 6.30
CA GLY A 35 -0.79 -8.52 7.12
C GLY A 35 -1.31 -7.36 6.26
N PRO A 36 -1.86 -6.30 6.89
CA PRO A 36 -2.36 -5.11 6.20
C PRO A 36 -1.32 -4.48 5.25
N TRP A 37 -0.09 -4.31 5.71
CA TRP A 37 0.99 -3.75 4.88
C TRP A 37 1.27 -4.61 3.64
N SER A 38 1.36 -5.94 3.79
CA SER A 38 1.58 -6.85 2.66
C SER A 38 0.43 -6.80 1.65
N CYS A 39 -0.81 -6.67 2.12
CA CYS A 39 -1.97 -6.51 1.24
C CYS A 39 -1.92 -5.18 0.48
N ASP A 40 -1.54 -4.08 1.15
CA ASP A 40 -1.40 -2.78 0.50
C ASP A 40 -0.29 -2.83 -0.59
N MET A 41 0.86 -3.47 -0.29
CA MET A 41 1.94 -3.66 -1.27
C MET A 41 1.47 -4.49 -2.47
N PHE A 42 0.71 -5.56 -2.23
CA PHE A 42 0.14 -6.36 -3.30
C PHE A 42 -0.88 -5.57 -4.14
N GLY A 43 -1.69 -4.72 -3.52
CA GLY A 43 -2.59 -3.80 -4.24
C GLY A 43 -1.83 -2.88 -5.19
N MET A 44 -0.75 -2.26 -4.72
CA MET A 44 0.06 -1.32 -5.51
C MET A 44 0.80 -2.02 -6.66
N PHE A 45 1.53 -3.10 -6.36
CA PHE A 45 2.49 -3.70 -7.29
C PHE A 45 1.99 -4.97 -7.98
N GLY A 46 1.06 -5.70 -7.36
CA GLY A 46 0.45 -6.90 -7.92
C GLY A 46 -0.81 -6.60 -8.74
N LEU A 47 -1.70 -5.76 -8.20
CA LEU A 47 -2.97 -5.40 -8.86
C LEU A 47 -2.91 -4.09 -9.64
N GLY A 48 -1.87 -3.27 -9.44
CA GLY A 48 -1.72 -1.99 -10.12
C GLY A 48 -2.71 -0.91 -9.66
N ASP A 49 -3.23 -1.02 -8.43
CA ASP A 49 -4.14 -0.03 -7.86
C ASP A 49 -3.41 1.31 -7.67
N LEU A 50 -3.85 2.34 -8.40
CA LEU A 50 -3.23 3.66 -8.40
C LEU A 50 -3.67 4.53 -7.21
N ASP A 51 -4.75 4.19 -6.51
CA ASP A 51 -5.28 4.96 -5.39
C ASP A 51 -5.07 4.28 -4.02
N MET A 52 -3.90 3.70 -3.82
CA MET A 52 -3.53 3.03 -2.56
C MET A 52 -2.53 3.87 -1.75
N PHE A 53 -2.63 3.80 -0.42
CA PHE A 53 -1.64 4.35 0.49
C PHE A 53 -1.47 3.39 1.66
N SER A 54 -0.22 3.09 2.04
CA SER A 54 0.05 2.20 3.17
C SER A 54 0.54 3.00 4.38
N ALA A 55 -0.39 3.42 5.23
CA ALA A 55 -0.06 4.16 6.45
C ALA A 55 0.80 3.36 7.45
N GLY A 56 0.85 2.03 7.32
CA GLY A 56 1.74 1.17 8.10
C GLY A 56 3.21 1.23 7.67
N ASP A 57 3.48 1.67 6.43
CA ASP A 57 4.83 1.73 5.88
C ASP A 57 5.68 2.78 6.60
N LEU A 58 6.82 2.35 7.15
CA LEU A 58 7.72 3.26 7.87
C LEU A 58 8.44 4.20 6.90
N GLY A 59 8.77 3.74 5.69
CA GLY A 59 9.40 4.56 4.66
C GLY A 59 8.50 5.72 4.25
N LEU A 60 7.22 5.46 3.93
CA LEU A 60 6.27 6.51 3.59
C LEU A 60 6.10 7.53 4.71
N ARG A 61 5.97 7.05 5.96
CA ARG A 61 5.85 7.94 7.11
C ARG A 61 7.10 8.82 7.28
N ASN A 62 8.29 8.23 7.21
CA ASN A 62 9.55 8.97 7.29
C ASN A 62 9.70 9.99 6.15
N ALA A 63 9.34 9.61 4.93
CA ALA A 63 9.36 10.51 3.78
C ALA A 63 8.40 11.69 3.97
N MET A 64 7.20 11.46 4.49
CA MET A 64 6.22 12.51 4.77
C MET A 64 6.66 13.42 5.92
N VAL A 65 7.32 12.88 6.96
CA VAL A 65 7.93 13.69 8.02
C VAL A 65 9.00 14.61 7.43
N ALA A 66 9.92 14.05 6.63
CA ALA A 66 11.03 14.80 6.05
C ALA A 66 10.60 15.84 5.00
N SER A 67 9.68 15.48 4.11
CA SER A 67 9.31 16.32 2.95
C SER A 67 8.07 17.20 3.18
N LEU A 68 7.17 16.82 4.10
CA LEU A 68 5.91 17.52 4.33
C LEU A 68 5.79 18.12 5.73
N GLY A 69 6.83 17.98 6.57
CA GLY A 69 6.86 18.55 7.92
C GLY A 69 5.86 17.91 8.90
N MET A 70 5.49 16.64 8.67
CA MET A 70 4.61 15.89 9.58
C MET A 70 5.32 15.54 10.88
N GLY A 71 4.58 15.35 11.97
CA GLY A 71 5.16 14.89 13.23
C GLY A 71 5.60 13.43 13.20
N ALA A 72 6.82 13.14 13.67
CA ALA A 72 7.39 11.77 13.66
C ALA A 72 6.61 10.76 14.55
N ILE A 73 5.90 11.26 15.56
CA ILE A 73 5.12 10.45 16.51
C ILE A 73 3.62 10.41 16.19
N GLU A 74 3.22 10.91 15.02
CA GLU A 74 1.82 10.90 14.62
C GLU A 74 1.30 9.46 14.41
N LYS A 75 0.01 9.27 14.68
CA LYS A 75 -0.65 7.97 14.46
C LYS A 75 -0.80 7.72 12.95
N PRO A 76 -0.78 6.45 12.48
CA PRO A 76 -0.97 6.11 11.07
C PRO A 76 -2.19 6.79 10.40
N ALA A 77 -3.28 6.98 11.14
CA ALA A 77 -4.48 7.66 10.64
C ALA A 77 -4.24 9.11 10.16
N ALA A 78 -3.28 9.84 10.74
CA ALA A 78 -2.95 11.19 10.31
C ALA A 78 -2.23 11.20 8.95
N PHE A 79 -1.33 10.23 8.72
CA PHE A 79 -0.69 10.02 7.43
C PHE A 79 -1.71 9.64 6.35
N GLU A 80 -2.66 8.75 6.67
CA GLU A 80 -3.77 8.40 5.77
C GLU A 80 -4.59 9.64 5.38
N LEU A 81 -4.96 10.47 6.36
CA LEU A 81 -5.71 11.70 6.10
C LEU A 81 -4.93 12.67 5.20
N ARG A 82 -3.62 12.81 5.44
CA ARG A 82 -2.76 13.64 4.61
C ARG A 82 -2.67 13.11 3.18
N ALA A 83 -2.61 11.79 3.02
CA ALA A 83 -2.55 11.12 1.73
C ALA A 83 -3.82 11.28 0.90
N CYS A 84 -5.00 11.52 1.52
CA CYS A 84 -6.24 11.80 0.78
C CYS A 84 -6.13 12.98 -0.21
N ARG A 85 -5.17 13.89 -0.03
CA ARG A 85 -4.90 15.01 -0.95
C ARG A 85 -4.34 14.57 -2.31
N TRP A 86 -3.86 13.33 -2.42
CA TRP A 86 -3.31 12.78 -3.65
C TRP A 86 -4.27 11.86 -4.39
N LYS A 87 -5.51 11.73 -3.92
CA LYS A 87 -6.55 10.99 -4.65
C LYS A 87 -6.73 11.60 -6.06
N PRO A 88 -6.96 10.78 -7.10
CA PRO A 88 -7.07 9.31 -7.09
C PRO A 88 -5.74 8.58 -7.37
N TYR A 89 -4.59 9.20 -7.09
CA TYR A 89 -3.25 8.70 -7.45
C TYR A 89 -2.31 8.58 -6.23
N ARG A 90 -2.85 8.13 -5.09
CA ARG A 90 -2.07 7.98 -3.84
C ARG A 90 -0.88 7.03 -3.98
N THR A 91 -0.97 6.01 -4.82
CA THR A 91 0.14 5.08 -5.09
C THR A 91 1.28 5.81 -5.79
N VAL A 92 0.96 6.68 -6.76
CA VAL A 92 1.98 7.47 -7.48
C VAL A 92 2.71 8.41 -6.51
N ALA A 93 1.98 9.09 -5.63
CA ALA A 93 2.60 9.91 -4.59
C ALA A 93 3.51 9.08 -3.66
N SER A 94 3.10 7.86 -3.31
CA SER A 94 3.91 6.92 -2.51
C SER A 94 5.23 6.57 -3.19
N LEU A 95 5.23 6.33 -4.51
CA LEU A 95 6.45 6.09 -5.29
C LEU A 95 7.42 7.27 -5.23
N HIS A 96 6.91 8.50 -5.34
CA HIS A 96 7.74 9.70 -5.20
C HIS A 96 8.29 9.88 -3.79
N LEU A 97 7.49 9.57 -2.76
CA LEU A 97 7.92 9.64 -1.37
C LEU A 97 9.06 8.66 -1.08
N TRP A 98 8.96 7.39 -1.50
CA TRP A 98 10.07 6.45 -1.36
C TRP A 98 11.33 6.93 -2.08
N LYS A 99 11.20 7.39 -3.33
CA LYS A 99 12.34 7.93 -4.10
C LYS A 99 13.00 9.14 -3.44
N SER A 100 12.23 9.95 -2.70
CA SER A 100 12.75 11.13 -1.99
C SER A 100 13.71 10.76 -0.85
N LEU A 101 13.59 9.56 -0.28
CA LEU A 101 14.50 9.05 0.76
C LEU A 101 15.83 8.60 0.18
N ASP A 102 15.84 7.99 -1.00
CA ASP A 102 17.08 7.57 -1.69
C ASP A 102 17.96 8.76 -2.10
N SER A 103 17.34 9.93 -2.26
CA SER A 103 18.00 11.17 -2.70
C SER A 103 18.59 11.98 -1.54
N GLN A 104 18.45 11.52 -0.29
CA GLN A 104 19.02 12.20 0.88
C GLN A 104 20.51 11.83 1.02
N PRO A 105 21.39 12.79 1.37
CA PRO A 105 22.77 12.47 1.73
C PRO A 105 22.78 11.52 2.94
N LYS A 106 23.62 10.48 2.89
CA LYS A 106 23.83 9.54 4.01
C LYS A 106 24.68 10.16 5.11
#